data_AF-A0A858R444-F1
#
_entry.id   AF-A0A858R444-F1
#
_cell.length_a   1.000
_cell.length_b   1.000
_cell.length_c   1.000
_cell.angle_alpha   90.00
_cell.angle_beta   90.00
_cell.angle_gamma   90.00
#
_symmetry.space_group_name_H-M   'P 1'
#
loop_
_entity.id
_entity.type
_entity.pdbx_description
1 polymer ?
#
loop_
_entity_poly.entity_id
_entity_poly.type
_entity_poly.pdbx_seq_one_letter_code
_entity_poly.pdbx_strand_id
1 'polypeptide(L)'
;MAAVGLLALLSHMGTIALAAGLVAVVAGAKLAVRRWGWAVTPRLLPPALVLGASLLVMPLGHLALVGKATFTPGGPAFVFGRLVQDGIAQKFLAEHCPDPAYKLCDYQDQIVPDANEFLWHPDSPFRKVGGWGGADAELSRITKESLKAYPGLHLRTALVATWHQILEVETGDGLDEWQEVTRWIFSGHLPWQNDAFTAAKQQKQQTTQGMFDALNLVHVPVAHLSLLALPFVVAWAARRKRHDVAALALFMLLALLGNAFINGALSNPHDRYQSRVAWLATLAVGMGVAGMGKRDPRLSSVNQTQS
;
A
#
# COMPACT_ATOMS: atom_id res chain seq x y z
N MET A 1 -12.81 -16.24 -10.70
CA MET A 1 -11.54 -15.49 -10.58
C MET A 1 -11.66 -14.04 -11.04
N ALA A 2 -12.14 -13.73 -12.25
CA ALA A 2 -12.23 -12.35 -12.74
C ALA A 2 -13.12 -11.43 -11.86
N ALA A 3 -14.29 -11.91 -11.43
CA ALA A 3 -15.18 -11.15 -10.54
C ALA A 3 -14.53 -10.85 -9.17
N VAL A 4 -13.83 -11.83 -8.59
CA VAL A 4 -13.09 -11.67 -7.33
C VAL A 4 -11.96 -10.66 -7.49
N GLY A 5 -11.21 -10.74 -8.60
CA GLY A 5 -10.15 -9.76 -8.92
C GLY A 5 -10.72 -8.35 -9.09
N LEU A 6 -11.81 -8.20 -9.84
CA LEU A 6 -12.48 -6.92 -10.02
C LEU A 6 -12.95 -6.33 -8.68
N LEU A 7 -13.61 -7.14 -7.85
CA LEU A 7 -14.04 -6.71 -6.52
C LEU A 7 -12.85 -6.25 -5.67
N ALA A 8 -11.77 -7.04 -5.62
CA ALA A 8 -10.57 -6.70 -4.86
C ALA A 8 -9.90 -5.39 -5.34
N LEU A 9 -9.92 -5.12 -6.64
CA LEU A 9 -9.43 -3.86 -7.20
C LEU A 9 -10.36 -2.68 -6.88
N LEU A 10 -11.67 -2.89 -6.86
CA LEU A 10 -12.64 -1.85 -6.54
C LEU A 10 -12.74 -1.55 -5.03
N SER A 11 -12.29 -2.46 -4.15
CA SER A 11 -12.37 -2.27 -2.69
C SER A 11 -11.42 -1.22 -2.14
N HIS A 12 -10.28 -0.93 -2.81
CA HIS A 12 -9.28 0.00 -2.29
C HIS A 12 -8.40 0.55 -3.41
N MET A 13 -8.27 1.87 -3.56
CA MET A 13 -7.52 2.46 -4.68
C MET A 13 -6.05 2.00 -4.77
N GLY A 14 -5.40 1.79 -3.61
CA GLY A 14 -4.05 1.23 -3.53
C GLY A 14 -3.88 -0.12 -4.24
N THR A 15 -4.93 -0.97 -4.31
CA THR A 15 -4.85 -2.25 -5.04
C THR A 15 -4.90 -2.04 -6.55
N ILE A 16 -5.61 -1.02 -7.05
CA ILE A 16 -5.58 -0.62 -8.47
C ILE A 16 -4.18 -0.16 -8.86
N ALA A 17 -3.57 0.71 -8.06
CA ALA A 17 -2.20 1.19 -8.30
C ALA A 17 -1.18 0.04 -8.31
N LEU A 18 -1.30 -0.89 -7.35
CA LEU A 18 -0.44 -2.07 -7.28
C LEU A 18 -0.66 -2.99 -8.49
N ALA A 19 -1.91 -3.23 -8.88
CA ALA A 19 -2.24 -4.03 -10.05
C ALA A 19 -1.71 -3.42 -11.34
N ALA A 20 -1.77 -2.09 -11.50
CA ALA A 20 -1.17 -1.39 -12.64
C ALA A 20 0.35 -1.64 -12.71
N GLY A 21 1.06 -1.49 -11.59
CA GLY A 21 2.49 -1.79 -11.50
C GLY A 21 2.80 -3.25 -11.84
N LEU A 22 2.05 -4.20 -11.27
CA LEU A 22 2.24 -5.63 -11.51
C LEU A 22 1.90 -6.05 -12.95
N VAL A 23 0.88 -5.45 -13.58
CA VAL A 23 0.57 -5.66 -15.00
C VAL A 23 1.73 -5.15 -15.87
N ALA A 24 2.33 -4.01 -15.53
CA ALA A 24 3.51 -3.50 -16.22
C ALA A 24 4.72 -4.43 -16.06
N VAL A 25 4.95 -4.98 -14.86
CA VAL A 25 5.98 -6.02 -14.61
C VAL A 25 5.74 -7.25 -15.47
N VAL A 26 4.50 -7.75 -15.55
CA VAL A 26 4.14 -8.91 -16.38
C VAL A 26 4.34 -8.63 -17.87
N ALA A 27 4.04 -7.41 -18.33
CA ALA A 27 4.29 -6.99 -19.70
C ALA A 27 5.80 -6.93 -20.02
N GLY A 28 6.60 -6.36 -19.11
CA GLY A 28 8.06 -6.33 -19.22
C GLY A 28 8.67 -7.73 -19.21
N ALA A 29 8.19 -8.61 -18.33
CA ALA A 29 8.61 -10.02 -18.29
C ALA A 29 8.29 -10.74 -19.59
N LYS A 30 7.11 -10.50 -20.20
CA LYS A 30 6.75 -11.07 -21.51
C LYS A 30 7.72 -10.64 -22.62
N LEU A 31 8.18 -9.39 -22.59
CA LEU A 31 9.17 -8.88 -23.53
C LEU A 31 10.56 -9.49 -23.28
N ALA A 32 10.97 -9.62 -22.02
CA ALA A 32 12.24 -10.23 -21.64
C ALA A 32 12.30 -11.73 -21.99
N VAL A 33 11.21 -12.48 -21.78
CA VAL A 33 11.11 -13.90 -22.17
C VAL A 33 11.33 -14.08 -23.67
N ARG A 34 10.73 -13.22 -24.50
CA ARG A 34 10.94 -13.22 -25.96
C ARG A 34 12.40 -12.96 -26.34
N ARG A 35 13.14 -12.21 -25.51
CA ARG A 35 14.52 -11.80 -25.80
C ARG A 35 15.58 -12.76 -25.24
N TRP A 36 15.32 -13.40 -24.11
CA TRP A 36 16.29 -14.17 -23.30
C TRP A 36 15.90 -15.63 -23.00
N GLY A 37 14.76 -16.12 -23.52
CA GLY A 37 14.44 -17.55 -23.51
C GLY A 37 14.08 -18.15 -22.14
N TRP A 38 13.40 -17.39 -21.27
CA TRP A 38 12.85 -17.94 -20.02
C TRP A 38 11.72 -18.94 -20.29
N ALA A 39 11.70 -20.04 -19.54
CA ALA A 39 10.73 -21.14 -19.74
C ALA A 39 9.29 -20.83 -19.27
N VAL A 40 9.05 -19.67 -18.65
CA VAL A 40 7.73 -19.26 -18.15
C VAL A 40 7.15 -18.20 -19.07
N THR A 41 5.99 -18.47 -19.67
CA THR A 41 5.27 -17.51 -20.52
C THR A 41 4.15 -16.82 -19.74
N PRO A 42 4.31 -15.55 -19.34
CA PRO A 42 3.28 -14.83 -18.59
C PRO A 42 2.02 -14.54 -19.42
N ARG A 43 0.83 -14.72 -18.82
CA ARG A 43 -0.46 -14.38 -19.42
C ARG A 43 -0.87 -12.95 -19.03
N LEU A 44 -0.61 -11.99 -19.91
CA LEU A 44 -0.89 -10.57 -19.67
C LEU A 44 -2.38 -10.20 -19.81
N LEU A 45 -3.10 -10.81 -20.75
CA LEU A 45 -4.43 -10.34 -21.14
C LEU A 45 -5.46 -10.40 -19.99
N PRO A 46 -5.62 -11.52 -19.24
CA PRO A 46 -6.60 -11.57 -18.16
C PRO A 46 -6.42 -10.50 -17.07
N PRO A 47 -5.23 -10.31 -16.45
CA PRO A 47 -5.07 -9.26 -15.44
C PRO A 47 -5.18 -7.84 -16.03
N ALA A 48 -4.76 -7.63 -17.29
CA ALA A 48 -4.94 -6.35 -17.96
C ALA A 48 -6.41 -6.01 -18.21
N LEU A 49 -7.25 -6.99 -18.57
CA LEU A 49 -8.69 -6.79 -18.75
C LEU A 49 -9.39 -6.47 -17.41
N VAL A 50 -9.01 -7.16 -16.33
CA VAL A 50 -9.56 -6.87 -14.99
C VAL A 50 -9.17 -5.46 -14.54
N LEU A 51 -7.90 -5.07 -14.73
CA LEU A 51 -7.44 -3.70 -14.44
C LEU A 51 -8.18 -2.67 -15.30
N GLY A 52 -8.31 -2.91 -16.61
CA GLY A 52 -9.04 -2.01 -17.51
C GLY A 52 -10.50 -1.85 -17.12
N ALA A 53 -11.16 -2.94 -16.71
CA ALA A 53 -12.51 -2.90 -16.18
C ALA A 53 -12.58 -2.07 -14.88
N SER A 54 -11.64 -2.26 -13.94
CA SER A 54 -11.59 -1.47 -12.70
C SER A 54 -11.39 0.02 -12.95
N LEU A 55 -10.50 0.38 -13.89
CA LEU A 55 -10.23 1.78 -14.24
C LEU A 55 -11.45 2.48 -14.86
N LEU A 56 -12.34 1.71 -15.50
CA LEU A 56 -13.60 2.22 -16.05
C LEU A 56 -14.72 2.25 -15.01
N VAL A 57 -14.92 1.13 -14.29
CA VAL A 57 -16.04 0.95 -13.36
C VAL A 57 -15.93 1.88 -12.15
N MET A 58 -14.73 2.13 -11.63
CA MET A 58 -14.53 2.95 -10.43
C MET A 58 -15.07 4.40 -10.58
N PRO A 59 -14.63 5.21 -11.56
CA PRO A 59 -15.13 6.58 -11.73
C PRO A 59 -16.61 6.61 -12.14
N LEU A 60 -17.09 5.63 -12.91
CA LEU A 60 -18.51 5.53 -13.26
C LEU A 60 -19.37 5.21 -12.03
N GLY A 61 -18.89 4.33 -11.15
CA GLY A 61 -19.54 4.02 -9.88
C GLY A 61 -19.62 5.25 -8.97
N HIS A 62 -18.52 6.00 -8.83
CA HIS A 62 -18.55 7.26 -8.08
C HIS A 62 -19.44 8.33 -8.75
N LEU A 63 -19.49 8.40 -10.08
CA LEU A 63 -20.44 9.29 -10.75
C LEU A 63 -21.89 8.92 -10.42
N ALA A 64 -22.22 7.63 -10.44
CA ALA A 64 -23.58 7.14 -10.16
C ALA A 64 -23.97 7.27 -8.68
N LEU A 65 -23.02 7.10 -7.75
CA LEU A 65 -23.30 7.06 -6.30
C LEU A 65 -23.13 8.42 -5.62
N VAL A 66 -22.16 9.22 -6.04
CA VAL A 66 -21.76 10.49 -5.39
C VAL A 66 -21.67 11.67 -6.36
N GLY A 67 -22.06 11.49 -7.62
CA GLY A 67 -22.13 12.58 -8.61
C GLY A 67 -20.78 13.08 -9.11
N LYS A 68 -19.67 12.38 -8.79
CA LYS A 68 -18.31 12.80 -9.15
C LYS A 68 -17.55 11.64 -9.83
N ALA A 69 -17.13 11.85 -11.08
CA ALA A 69 -16.27 10.92 -11.80
C ALA A 69 -14.80 11.05 -11.34
N THR A 70 -14.48 10.47 -10.18
CA THR A 70 -13.11 10.48 -9.60
C THR A 70 -12.73 9.08 -9.14
N PHE A 71 -11.44 8.79 -9.00
CA PHE A 71 -10.96 7.54 -8.42
C PHE A 71 -10.96 7.54 -6.90
N THR A 72 -10.69 8.70 -6.28
CA THR A 72 -10.56 8.83 -4.84
C THR A 72 -10.98 10.23 -4.41
N PRO A 73 -12.26 10.41 -4.01
CA PRO A 73 -12.68 11.62 -3.32
C PRO A 73 -11.79 11.84 -2.08
N GLY A 74 -11.21 13.04 -1.91
CA GLY A 74 -10.29 13.36 -0.81
C GLY A 74 -8.83 12.94 -1.02
N GLY A 75 -8.47 12.33 -2.16
CA GLY A 75 -7.08 11.95 -2.47
C GLY A 75 -6.03 13.07 -2.30
N PRO A 76 -6.31 14.33 -2.73
CA PRO A 76 -5.39 15.45 -2.50
C PRO A 76 -5.04 15.68 -1.03
N ALA A 77 -5.97 15.44 -0.10
CA ALA A 77 -5.72 15.61 1.33
C ALA A 77 -4.69 14.60 1.84
N PHE A 78 -4.81 13.32 1.48
CA PHE A 78 -3.84 12.29 1.89
C PHE A 78 -2.44 12.55 1.32
N VAL A 79 -2.36 12.90 0.03
CA VAL A 79 -1.06 13.24 -0.59
C VAL A 79 -0.44 14.47 0.08
N PHE A 80 -1.24 15.49 0.40
CA PHE A 80 -0.74 16.66 1.11
C PHE A 80 -0.38 16.36 2.57
N GLY A 81 -1.14 15.51 3.27
CA GLY A 81 -0.83 15.05 4.62
C GLY A 81 0.55 14.38 4.69
N ARG A 82 0.91 13.58 3.68
CA ARG A 82 2.29 13.09 3.51
C ARG A 82 3.32 14.21 3.43
N LEU A 83 3.03 15.28 2.66
CA LEU A 83 3.93 16.43 2.53
C LEU A 83 4.08 17.18 3.85
N VAL A 84 3.03 17.23 4.67
CA VAL A 84 3.06 17.78 6.02
C VAL A 84 3.95 16.93 6.93
N GLN A 85 3.77 15.61 6.93
CA GLN A 85 4.58 14.69 7.73
C GLN A 85 6.08 14.81 7.39
N ASP A 86 6.41 14.98 6.11
CA ASP A 86 7.79 15.05 5.66
C ASP A 86 8.40 16.46 5.64
N GLY A 87 7.67 17.47 6.11
CA GLY A 87 8.16 18.85 6.20
C GLY A 87 8.17 19.61 4.87
N ILE A 88 7.70 19.01 3.76
CA ILE A 88 7.69 19.65 2.43
C ILE A 88 6.66 20.77 2.38
N ALA A 89 5.48 20.56 2.97
CA ALA A 89 4.42 21.57 2.99
C ALA A 89 4.86 22.81 3.78
N GLN A 90 5.51 22.61 4.93
CA GLN A 90 6.02 23.66 5.79
C GLN A 90 7.12 24.45 5.09
N LYS A 91 8.07 23.77 4.45
CA LYS A 91 9.11 24.42 3.64
C LYS A 91 8.50 25.26 2.52
N PHE A 92 7.52 24.72 1.80
CA PHE A 92 6.85 25.44 0.72
C PHE A 92 6.16 26.71 1.24
N LEU A 93 5.35 26.60 2.29
CA LEU A 93 4.63 27.73 2.87
C LEU A 93 5.58 28.80 3.42
N ALA A 94 6.66 28.40 4.11
CA ALA A 94 7.66 29.33 4.62
C ALA A 94 8.35 30.16 3.50
N GLU A 95 8.45 29.62 2.29
CA GLU A 95 9.08 30.30 1.14
C GLU A 95 8.09 31.14 0.31
N HIS A 96 6.79 30.86 0.39
CA HIS A 96 5.76 31.46 -0.47
C HIS A 96 4.74 32.33 0.28
N CYS A 97 4.68 32.25 1.61
CA CYS A 97 3.80 33.11 2.40
C CYS A 97 4.45 34.48 2.72
N PRO A 98 3.67 35.57 2.82
CA PRO A 98 2.22 35.61 2.63
C PRO A 98 1.82 35.63 1.14
N ASP A 99 0.88 34.75 0.75
CA ASP A 99 0.25 34.76 -0.57
C ASP A 99 -1.26 34.51 -0.41
N PRO A 100 -2.13 35.46 -0.80
CA PRO A 100 -3.58 35.33 -0.67
C PRO A 100 -4.18 34.18 -1.52
N ALA A 101 -3.40 33.58 -2.43
CA ALA A 101 -3.81 32.38 -3.16
C ALA A 101 -3.86 31.12 -2.29
N TYR A 102 -3.20 31.11 -1.12
CA TYR A 102 -3.20 29.98 -0.19
C TYR A 102 -3.78 30.40 1.17
N LYS A 103 -4.98 29.90 1.49
CA LYS A 103 -5.59 30.10 2.81
C LYS A 103 -4.75 29.48 3.93
N LEU A 104 -3.94 28.46 3.61
CA LEU A 104 -3.01 27.85 4.56
C LEU A 104 -1.94 28.83 5.08
N CYS A 105 -1.66 29.93 4.38
CA CYS A 105 -0.72 30.94 4.88
C CYS A 105 -1.18 31.55 6.21
N ASP A 106 -2.49 31.70 6.43
CA ASP A 106 -3.04 32.23 7.69
C ASP A 106 -2.82 31.28 8.89
N TYR A 107 -2.47 30.02 8.62
CA TYR A 107 -2.36 28.96 9.61
C TYR A 107 -1.02 28.21 9.55
N GLN A 108 -0.02 28.71 8.81
CA GLN A 108 1.23 27.98 8.55
C GLN A 108 1.96 27.55 9.83
N ASP A 109 1.95 28.40 10.87
CA ASP A 109 2.62 28.14 12.15
C ASP A 109 1.90 27.09 13.01
N GLN A 110 0.68 26.71 12.65
CA GLN A 110 -0.12 25.69 13.34
C GLN A 110 0.03 24.30 12.70
N ILE A 111 0.77 24.18 11.59
CA ILE A 111 0.94 22.91 10.87
C ILE A 111 2.05 22.08 11.54
N VAL A 112 1.65 21.16 12.42
CA VAL A 112 2.56 20.17 13.03
C VAL A 112 3.01 19.15 11.97
N PRO A 113 4.28 18.68 11.98
CA PRO A 113 4.80 17.66 11.06
C PRO A 113 4.23 16.24 11.26
N ASP A 114 2.91 16.10 11.29
CA ASP A 114 2.23 14.81 11.42
C ASP A 114 1.00 14.75 10.50
N ALA A 115 0.92 13.70 9.67
CA ALA A 115 -0.17 13.56 8.71
C ALA A 115 -1.53 13.32 9.39
N ASN A 116 -1.56 12.57 10.48
CA ASN A 116 -2.80 12.24 11.18
C ASN A 116 -3.32 13.45 11.94
N GLU A 117 -2.44 14.21 12.57
CA GLU A 117 -2.78 15.48 13.23
C GLU A 117 -3.36 16.47 12.22
N PHE A 118 -2.72 16.59 11.05
CA PHE A 118 -3.24 17.47 9.99
C PHE A 118 -4.61 17.02 9.46
N LEU A 119 -4.81 15.72 9.20
CA LEU A 119 -6.02 15.21 8.56
C LEU A 119 -7.20 15.07 9.52
N TRP A 120 -6.94 14.63 10.75
CA TRP A 120 -7.98 14.12 11.64
C TRP A 120 -8.23 15.03 12.84
N HIS A 121 -7.24 15.77 13.33
CA HIS A 121 -7.39 16.59 14.53
C HIS A 121 -8.50 17.65 14.34
N PRO A 122 -9.39 17.87 15.34
CA PRO A 122 -10.51 18.81 15.23
C PRO A 122 -10.11 20.25 14.93
N ASP A 123 -8.96 20.69 15.42
CA ASP A 123 -8.45 22.05 15.26
C ASP A 123 -7.42 22.20 14.15
N SER A 124 -7.25 21.18 13.31
CA SER A 124 -6.22 21.20 12.28
C SER A 124 -6.45 22.31 11.24
N PRO A 125 -5.38 22.94 10.71
CA PRO A 125 -5.50 23.91 9.62
C PRO A 125 -6.27 23.39 8.41
N PHE A 126 -6.22 22.08 8.14
CA PHE A 126 -6.99 21.44 7.08
C PHE A 126 -8.50 21.73 7.19
N ARG A 127 -9.08 21.60 8.38
CA ARG A 127 -10.51 21.90 8.59
C ARG A 127 -10.80 23.40 8.42
N LYS A 128 -9.89 24.26 8.87
CA LYS A 128 -10.05 25.74 8.80
C LYS A 128 -10.04 26.27 7.37
N VAL A 129 -9.32 25.63 6.46
CA VAL A 129 -9.27 26.04 5.03
C VAL A 129 -10.36 25.41 4.16
N GLY A 130 -11.25 24.61 4.74
CA GLY A 130 -12.42 24.02 4.08
C GLY A 130 -12.49 22.49 4.13
N GLY A 131 -11.49 21.81 4.69
CA GLY A 131 -11.49 20.37 4.92
C GLY A 131 -11.76 19.54 3.67
N TRP A 132 -12.42 18.40 3.86
CA TRP A 132 -12.77 17.45 2.80
C TRP A 132 -13.64 18.11 1.72
N GLY A 133 -13.12 18.18 0.49
CA GLY A 133 -13.81 18.76 -0.67
C GLY A 133 -13.72 20.29 -0.79
N GLY A 134 -13.43 21.01 0.29
CA GLY A 134 -13.21 22.46 0.28
C GLY A 134 -11.74 22.85 0.10
N ALA A 135 -10.81 22.06 0.64
CA ALA A 135 -9.37 22.31 0.57
C ALA A 135 -8.69 21.68 -0.65
N ASP A 136 -9.32 20.68 -1.29
CA ASP A 136 -8.72 19.81 -2.32
C ASP A 136 -7.97 20.56 -3.43
N ALA A 137 -8.53 21.69 -3.90
CA ALA A 137 -7.94 22.49 -4.99
C ALA A 137 -6.65 23.19 -4.56
N GLU A 138 -6.63 23.75 -3.34
CA GLU A 138 -5.46 24.41 -2.76
C GLU A 138 -4.37 23.39 -2.46
N LEU A 139 -4.72 22.28 -1.79
CA LEU A 139 -3.77 21.20 -1.48
C LEU A 139 -3.15 20.60 -2.75
N SER A 140 -3.95 20.40 -3.79
CA SER A 140 -3.48 19.94 -5.10
C SER A 140 -2.52 20.93 -5.76
N ARG A 141 -2.78 22.24 -5.62
CA ARG A 141 -1.93 23.29 -6.19
C ARG A 141 -0.56 23.28 -5.52
N ILE A 142 -0.53 23.35 -4.19
CA ILE A 142 0.72 23.33 -3.41
C ILE A 142 1.49 22.02 -3.66
N THR A 143 0.80 20.88 -3.73
CA THR A 143 1.43 19.59 -4.05
C THR A 143 2.14 19.63 -5.40
N LYS A 144 1.49 20.17 -6.44
CA LYS A 144 2.09 20.26 -7.79
C LYS A 144 3.24 21.26 -7.84
N GLU A 145 3.11 22.38 -7.17
CA GLU A 145 4.14 23.44 -7.16
C GLU A 145 5.36 23.02 -6.34
N SER A 146 5.17 22.43 -5.17
CA SER A 146 6.26 21.86 -4.37
C SER A 146 6.98 20.71 -5.09
N LEU A 147 6.28 19.91 -5.90
CA LEU A 147 6.91 18.86 -6.72
C LEU A 147 7.84 19.45 -7.78
N LYS A 148 7.45 20.59 -8.38
CA LYS A 148 8.29 21.32 -9.34
C LYS A 148 9.47 22.01 -8.66
N ALA A 149 9.23 22.60 -7.48
CA ALA A 149 10.25 23.33 -6.73
C ALA A 149 11.30 22.41 -6.09
N TYR A 150 10.89 21.25 -5.57
CA TYR A 150 11.73 20.36 -4.77
C TYR A 150 11.72 18.88 -5.23
N PRO A 151 11.95 18.58 -6.53
CA PRO A 151 11.81 17.21 -7.04
C PRO A 151 12.73 16.21 -6.34
N GLY A 152 13.97 16.61 -6.01
CA GLY A 152 14.91 15.78 -5.26
C GLY A 152 14.47 15.50 -3.82
N LEU A 153 13.78 16.46 -3.18
CA LEU A 153 13.25 16.29 -1.84
C LEU A 153 12.10 15.28 -1.85
N HIS A 154 11.14 15.42 -2.78
CA HIS A 154 10.05 14.47 -2.99
C HIS A 154 10.56 13.05 -3.25
N LEU A 155 11.58 12.89 -4.10
CA LEU A 155 12.18 11.58 -4.37
C LEU A 155 12.81 10.99 -3.11
N ARG A 156 13.59 11.80 -2.37
CA ARG A 156 14.25 11.35 -1.14
C ARG A 156 13.23 10.90 -0.10
N THR A 157 12.21 11.71 0.17
CA THR A 157 11.21 11.41 1.18
C THR A 157 10.31 10.24 0.78
N ALA A 158 10.00 10.09 -0.52
CA ALA A 158 9.32 8.90 -1.03
C ALA A 158 10.12 7.61 -0.78
N LEU A 159 11.44 7.63 -1.01
CA LEU A 159 12.31 6.48 -0.76
C LEU A 159 12.41 6.15 0.74
N VAL A 160 12.55 7.17 1.58
CA VAL A 160 12.56 7.00 3.06
C VAL A 160 11.24 6.42 3.54
N ALA A 161 10.11 6.98 3.10
CA ALA A 161 8.79 6.48 3.48
C ALA A 161 8.54 5.06 2.97
N THR A 162 9.02 4.72 1.77
CA THR A 162 8.97 3.34 1.25
C THR A 162 9.78 2.39 2.15
N TRP A 163 10.98 2.81 2.57
CA TRP A 163 11.82 2.01 3.45
C TRP A 163 11.19 1.80 4.83
N HIS A 164 10.65 2.85 5.44
CA HIS A 164 9.90 2.74 6.70
C HIS A 164 8.71 1.79 6.53
N GLN A 165 7.92 1.97 5.46
CA GLN A 165 6.77 1.12 5.21
C GLN A 165 7.15 -0.35 5.05
N ILE A 166 8.31 -0.69 4.48
CA ILE A 166 8.80 -2.08 4.39
C ILE A 166 8.93 -2.74 5.78
N LEU A 167 9.32 -1.96 6.79
CA LEU A 167 9.58 -2.42 8.15
C LEU A 167 8.32 -2.38 9.04
N GLU A 168 7.36 -1.53 8.71
CA GLU A 168 6.09 -1.45 9.42
C GLU A 168 5.15 -2.60 9.03
N VAL A 169 5.19 -3.65 9.85
CA VAL A 169 4.45 -4.91 9.66
C VAL A 169 3.79 -5.38 10.95
N GLU A 170 3.69 -4.54 11.98
CA GLU A 170 3.04 -4.92 13.22
C GLU A 170 1.55 -5.25 13.01
N THR A 171 1.03 -6.13 13.85
CA THR A 171 -0.42 -6.36 13.95
C THR A 171 -0.96 -5.48 15.06
N GLY A 172 -2.16 -4.92 14.88
CA GLY A 172 -2.85 -4.14 15.91
C GLY A 172 -3.08 -2.68 15.55
N ASP A 173 -2.37 -2.15 14.56
CA ASP A 173 -2.55 -0.77 14.09
C ASP A 173 -4.00 -0.51 13.62
N GLY A 174 -4.64 0.48 14.23
CA GLY A 174 -6.04 0.86 14.00
C GLY A 174 -7.09 -0.09 14.61
N LEU A 175 -6.68 -1.03 15.47
CA LEU A 175 -7.58 -1.94 16.20
C LEU A 175 -7.85 -1.50 17.65
N ASP A 176 -7.61 -0.23 17.94
CA ASP A 176 -8.03 0.47 19.15
C ASP A 176 -9.51 0.89 19.10
N GLU A 177 -9.99 1.47 20.19
CA GLU A 177 -11.36 1.98 20.30
C GLU A 177 -11.56 3.40 19.74
N TRP A 178 -10.47 4.12 19.46
CA TRP A 178 -10.40 5.55 19.16
C TRP A 178 -10.73 5.81 17.69
N GLN A 179 -11.94 5.44 17.31
CA GLN A 179 -12.44 5.47 15.94
C GLN A 179 -13.58 6.47 15.80
N GLU A 180 -13.37 7.73 16.20
CA GLU A 180 -14.41 8.76 16.28
C GLU A 180 -15.13 9.01 14.95
N VAL A 181 -14.37 9.10 13.85
CA VAL A 181 -14.95 9.29 12.50
C VAL A 181 -15.85 8.11 12.14
N THR A 182 -15.40 6.88 12.41
CA THR A 182 -16.20 5.68 12.17
C THR A 182 -17.44 5.65 13.06
N ARG A 183 -17.30 5.95 14.36
CA ARG A 183 -18.43 6.08 15.30
C ARG A 183 -19.48 7.06 14.77
N TRP A 184 -19.06 8.23 14.31
CA TRP A 184 -19.95 9.24 13.73
C TRP A 184 -20.68 8.73 12.47
N ILE A 185 -19.99 7.99 11.59
CA ILE A 185 -20.62 7.36 10.42
C ILE A 185 -21.68 6.35 10.85
N PHE A 186 -21.37 5.45 11.77
CA PHE A 186 -22.33 4.44 12.23
C PHE A 186 -23.55 5.07 12.91
N SER A 187 -23.34 6.04 13.80
CA SER A 187 -24.44 6.71 14.50
C SER A 187 -25.28 7.59 13.56
N GLY A 188 -24.65 8.26 12.60
CA GLY A 188 -25.33 9.24 11.74
C GLY A 188 -25.93 8.66 10.45
N HIS A 189 -25.33 7.60 9.91
CA HIS A 189 -25.64 7.11 8.55
C HIS A 189 -25.99 5.62 8.50
N LEU A 190 -25.57 4.82 9.48
CA LEU A 190 -25.85 3.38 9.55
C LEU A 190 -26.44 2.96 10.91
N PRO A 191 -27.51 3.62 11.40
CA PRO A 191 -28.02 3.40 12.75
C PRO A 191 -28.43 1.94 13.00
N TRP A 192 -28.85 1.21 11.97
CA TRP A 192 -29.19 -0.22 12.07
C TRP A 192 -27.99 -1.14 12.33
N GLN A 193 -26.75 -0.66 12.15
CA GLN A 193 -25.52 -1.37 12.50
C GLN A 193 -24.84 -0.81 13.75
N ASN A 194 -25.30 0.33 14.27
CA ASN A 194 -24.63 1.04 15.36
C ASN A 194 -24.58 0.21 16.65
N ASP A 195 -25.65 -0.53 16.97
CA ASP A 195 -25.68 -1.40 18.15
C ASP A 195 -24.68 -2.55 18.04
N ALA A 196 -24.58 -3.16 16.85
CA ALA A 196 -23.60 -4.22 16.60
C ALA A 196 -22.16 -3.68 16.66
N PHE A 197 -21.94 -2.50 16.08
CA PHE A 197 -20.65 -1.82 16.11
C PHE A 197 -20.22 -1.49 17.55
N THR A 198 -21.07 -0.82 18.33
CA THR A 198 -20.77 -0.45 19.73
C THR A 198 -20.66 -1.68 20.65
N ALA A 199 -21.35 -2.77 20.33
CA ALA A 199 -21.25 -4.02 21.09
C ALA A 199 -19.94 -4.79 20.83
N ALA A 200 -19.21 -4.49 19.74
CA ALA A 200 -18.01 -5.20 19.34
C ALA A 200 -16.90 -5.11 20.39
N LYS A 201 -16.09 -6.17 20.49
CA LYS A 201 -14.96 -6.25 21.44
C LYS A 201 -14.00 -5.06 21.31
N GLN A 202 -13.72 -4.65 20.08
CA GLN A 202 -12.84 -3.51 19.79
C GLN A 202 -13.35 -2.21 20.41
N GLN A 203 -14.67 -1.96 20.35
CA GLN A 203 -15.28 -0.74 20.91
C GLN A 203 -15.40 -0.75 22.44
N LYS A 204 -15.06 -1.89 23.07
CA LYS A 204 -15.10 -2.10 24.53
C LYS A 204 -13.70 -2.26 25.13
N GLN A 205 -12.65 -1.85 24.42
CA GLN A 205 -11.23 -2.03 24.81
C GLN A 205 -10.86 -3.50 25.10
N GLN A 206 -11.59 -4.46 24.53
CA GLN A 206 -11.31 -5.89 24.73
C GLN A 206 -10.29 -6.44 23.72
N THR A 207 -9.90 -5.65 22.72
CA THR A 207 -8.72 -5.88 21.87
C THR A 207 -7.56 -5.07 22.44
N THR A 208 -6.85 -5.64 23.42
CA THR A 208 -5.82 -4.93 24.16
C THR A 208 -4.49 -4.90 23.40
N GLN A 209 -3.69 -3.85 23.63
CA GLN A 209 -2.34 -3.74 23.09
C GLN A 209 -1.49 -4.96 23.43
N GLY A 210 -1.55 -5.45 24.68
CA GLY A 210 -0.78 -6.63 25.11
C GLY A 210 -1.09 -7.92 24.34
N MET A 211 -2.30 -8.07 23.79
CA MET A 211 -2.63 -9.19 22.90
C MET A 211 -1.87 -9.08 21.57
N PHE A 212 -1.80 -7.88 21.01
CA PHE A 212 -1.07 -7.61 19.78
C PHE A 212 0.44 -7.67 19.99
N ASP A 213 0.95 -7.16 21.12
CA ASP A 213 2.36 -7.27 21.49
C ASP A 213 2.79 -8.75 21.54
N ALA A 214 1.99 -9.60 22.19
CA ALA A 214 2.25 -11.04 22.25
C ALA A 214 2.22 -11.72 20.86
N LEU A 215 1.31 -11.31 19.98
CA LEU A 215 1.27 -11.80 18.60
C LEU A 215 2.48 -11.33 17.79
N ASN A 216 2.88 -10.07 17.99
CA ASN A 216 3.99 -9.43 17.29
C ASN A 216 5.35 -10.03 17.68
N LEU A 217 5.48 -10.67 18.85
CA LEU A 217 6.66 -11.49 19.19
C LEU A 217 6.94 -12.58 18.15
N VAL A 218 5.92 -13.05 17.43
CA VAL A 218 6.06 -14.05 16.36
C VAL A 218 5.88 -13.42 14.98
N HIS A 219 4.81 -12.64 14.80
CA HIS A 219 4.45 -12.09 13.50
C HIS A 219 5.55 -11.21 12.91
N VAL A 220 6.07 -10.26 13.69
CA VAL A 220 7.02 -9.26 13.20
C VAL A 220 8.36 -9.91 12.84
N PRO A 221 9.00 -10.74 13.68
CA PRO A 221 10.23 -11.44 13.29
C PRO A 221 10.03 -12.36 12.08
N VAL A 222 8.93 -13.12 12.01
CA VAL A 222 8.66 -14.02 10.88
C VAL A 222 8.48 -13.23 9.58
N ALA A 223 7.75 -12.11 9.60
CA ALA A 223 7.58 -11.24 8.45
C ALA A 223 8.93 -10.69 7.95
N HIS A 224 9.74 -10.13 8.85
CA HIS A 224 11.06 -9.60 8.52
C HIS A 224 12.01 -10.67 7.97
N LEU A 225 12.13 -11.81 8.66
CA LEU A 225 12.99 -12.91 8.22
C LEU A 225 12.53 -13.47 6.87
N SER A 226 11.21 -13.57 6.64
CA SER A 226 10.67 -14.05 5.36
C SER A 226 10.94 -13.06 4.23
N LEU A 227 10.78 -11.76 4.49
CA LEU A 227 11.09 -10.72 3.52
C LEU A 227 12.59 -10.72 3.16
N LEU A 228 13.47 -10.85 4.16
CA LEU A 228 14.92 -10.95 3.96
C LEU A 228 15.29 -12.24 3.20
N ALA A 229 14.61 -13.35 3.46
CA ALA A 229 14.85 -14.62 2.79
C ALA A 229 14.37 -14.65 1.32
N LEU A 230 13.39 -13.81 0.96
CA LEU A 230 12.73 -13.85 -0.34
C LEU A 230 13.67 -13.64 -1.55
N PRO A 231 14.61 -12.67 -1.55
CA PRO A 231 15.63 -12.55 -2.61
C PRO A 231 16.51 -13.80 -2.74
N PHE A 232 16.82 -14.48 -1.63
CA PHE A 232 17.61 -15.72 -1.66
C PHE A 232 16.83 -16.86 -2.31
N VAL A 233 15.52 -16.95 -2.07
CA VAL A 233 14.64 -17.92 -2.75
C VAL A 233 14.63 -17.66 -4.27
N VAL A 234 14.52 -16.40 -4.69
CA VAL A 234 14.61 -16.02 -6.11
C VAL A 234 15.94 -16.48 -6.72
N ALA A 235 17.06 -16.15 -6.06
CA ALA A 235 18.39 -16.47 -6.55
C ALA A 235 18.65 -17.99 -6.57
N TRP A 236 18.22 -18.72 -5.54
CA TRP A 236 18.32 -20.17 -5.46
C TRP A 236 17.50 -20.84 -6.57
N ALA A 237 16.22 -20.47 -6.72
CA ALA A 237 15.33 -21.07 -7.71
C ALA A 237 15.84 -20.81 -9.14
N ALA A 238 16.35 -19.59 -9.40
CA ALA A 238 16.99 -19.26 -10.68
C ALA A 238 18.23 -20.12 -10.96
N ARG A 239 19.13 -20.28 -9.97
CA ARG A 239 20.34 -21.14 -10.10
C ARG A 239 19.99 -22.61 -10.34
N ARG A 240 18.90 -23.10 -9.74
CA ARG A 240 18.40 -24.48 -9.93
C ARG A 240 17.54 -24.64 -11.19
N LYS A 241 17.44 -23.62 -12.04
CA LYS A 241 16.59 -23.60 -13.25
C LYS A 241 15.11 -23.88 -12.96
N ARG A 242 14.65 -23.61 -11.73
CA ARG A 242 13.24 -23.64 -11.32
C ARG A 242 12.60 -22.29 -11.62
N HIS A 243 12.47 -22.00 -12.91
CA HIS A 243 12.03 -20.69 -13.40
C HIS A 243 10.62 -20.32 -12.94
N ASP A 244 9.76 -21.30 -12.71
CA ASP A 244 8.42 -21.16 -12.13
C ASP A 244 8.46 -20.58 -10.71
N VAL A 245 9.27 -21.18 -9.83
CA VAL A 245 9.44 -20.73 -8.43
C VAL A 245 10.13 -19.38 -8.39
N ALA A 246 11.17 -19.18 -9.21
CA ALA A 246 11.89 -17.91 -9.28
C ALA A 246 10.97 -16.76 -9.73
N ALA A 247 10.15 -17.00 -10.76
CA ALA A 247 9.21 -16.00 -11.28
C ALA A 247 8.13 -15.67 -10.24
N LEU A 248 7.58 -16.66 -9.54
CA LEU A 248 6.57 -16.43 -8.49
C LEU A 248 7.16 -15.65 -7.30
N ALA A 249 8.33 -16.06 -6.80
CA ALA A 249 9.00 -15.38 -5.69
C ALA A 249 9.39 -13.93 -6.06
N LEU A 250 9.87 -13.71 -7.29
CA LEU A 250 10.18 -12.37 -7.78
C LEU A 250 8.92 -11.51 -7.92
N PHE A 251 7.83 -12.09 -8.42
CA PHE A 251 6.54 -11.39 -8.51
C PHE A 251 6.02 -10.97 -7.13
N MET A 252 6.11 -11.86 -6.13
CA MET A 252 5.73 -11.53 -4.75
C MET A 252 6.65 -10.47 -4.13
N LEU A 253 7.95 -10.53 -4.38
CA LEU A 253 8.90 -9.49 -3.93
C LEU A 253 8.55 -8.13 -4.52
N LEU A 254 8.30 -8.06 -5.82
CA LEU A 254 7.90 -6.81 -6.49
C LEU A 254 6.53 -6.33 -6.02
N ALA A 255 5.60 -7.22 -5.69
CA ALA A 255 4.31 -6.85 -5.11
C ALA A 255 4.47 -6.23 -3.70
N LEU A 256 5.33 -6.79 -2.85
CA LEU A 256 5.60 -6.25 -1.52
C LEU A 256 6.32 -4.90 -1.58
N LEU A 257 7.31 -4.75 -2.47
CA LEU A 257 8.00 -3.48 -2.70
C LEU A 257 7.06 -2.43 -3.30
N GLY A 258 6.21 -2.83 -4.25
CA GLY A 258 5.20 -1.96 -4.84
C GLY A 258 4.17 -1.51 -3.81
N ASN A 259 3.69 -2.40 -2.94
CA ASN A 259 2.76 -2.06 -1.87
C ASN A 259 3.42 -1.10 -0.86
N ALA A 260 4.70 -1.33 -0.49
CA ALA A 260 5.42 -0.40 0.37
C ALA A 260 5.55 1.00 -0.27
N PHE A 261 5.92 1.06 -1.54
CA PHE A 261 6.04 2.32 -2.27
C PHE A 261 4.71 3.06 -2.36
N ILE A 262 3.63 2.36 -2.76
CA ILE A 262 2.32 2.98 -2.93
C ILE A 262 1.79 3.54 -1.60
N ASN A 263 1.84 2.76 -0.52
CA ASN A 263 1.28 3.23 0.75
C ASN A 263 2.21 4.22 1.46
N GLY A 264 3.52 3.98 1.46
CA GLY A 264 4.49 4.88 2.09
C GLY A 264 4.67 6.20 1.33
N ALA A 265 4.86 6.16 0.02
CA ALA A 265 5.17 7.36 -0.77
C ALA A 265 3.93 8.17 -1.22
N LEU A 266 2.72 7.61 -1.19
CA LEU A 266 1.49 8.34 -1.59
C LEU A 266 0.50 8.58 -0.44
N SER A 267 0.70 7.92 0.70
CA SER A 267 -0.03 8.19 1.95
C SER A 267 0.99 8.42 3.06
N ASN A 268 1.09 7.52 4.03
CA ASN A 268 2.03 7.61 5.13
C ASN A 268 2.26 6.17 5.63
N PRO A 269 3.47 5.83 6.10
CA PRO A 269 3.75 4.51 6.64
C PRO A 269 2.79 4.16 7.78
N HIS A 270 2.22 2.97 7.68
CA HIS A 270 1.41 2.37 8.74
C HIS A 270 1.57 0.85 8.69
N ASP A 271 1.68 0.21 9.86
CA ASP A 271 1.82 -1.24 10.00
C ASP A 271 0.76 -2.03 9.24
N ARG A 272 -0.50 -1.58 9.32
CA ARG A 272 -1.63 -2.27 8.67
C ARG A 272 -1.47 -2.42 7.15
N TYR A 273 -0.67 -1.58 6.49
CA TYR A 273 -0.54 -1.60 5.04
C TYR A 273 0.31 -2.75 4.50
N GLN A 274 1.43 -3.08 5.16
CA GLN A 274 2.26 -4.23 4.78
C GLN A 274 1.91 -5.48 5.57
N SER A 275 1.50 -5.36 6.84
CA SER A 275 1.10 -6.50 7.68
C SER A 275 0.07 -7.42 6.98
N ARG A 276 -0.94 -6.84 6.32
CA ARG A 276 -1.98 -7.58 5.56
C ARG A 276 -1.47 -8.41 4.37
N VAL A 277 -0.28 -8.12 3.83
CA VAL A 277 0.30 -8.83 2.67
C VAL A 277 1.64 -9.51 2.98
N ALA A 278 2.24 -9.26 4.14
CA ALA A 278 3.56 -9.78 4.52
C ALA A 278 3.64 -11.31 4.47
N TRP A 279 2.52 -12.00 4.73
CA TRP A 279 2.42 -13.46 4.64
C TRP A 279 2.77 -14.04 3.26
N LEU A 280 2.70 -13.24 2.18
CA LEU A 280 3.13 -13.66 0.84
C LEU A 280 4.62 -14.00 0.80
N ALA A 281 5.46 -13.26 1.54
CA ALA A 281 6.87 -13.59 1.68
C ALA A 281 7.04 -14.93 2.39
N THR A 282 6.34 -15.13 3.51
CA THR A 282 6.37 -16.38 4.28
C THR A 282 5.93 -17.57 3.43
N LEU A 283 4.88 -17.42 2.63
CA LEU A 283 4.42 -18.45 1.70
C LEU A 283 5.49 -18.80 0.66
N ALA A 284 6.09 -17.79 0.01
CA ALA A 284 7.15 -18.02 -0.98
C ALA A 284 8.37 -18.72 -0.38
N VAL A 285 8.79 -18.30 0.82
CA VAL A 285 9.90 -18.92 1.54
C VAL A 285 9.58 -20.37 1.92
N GLY A 286 8.38 -20.63 2.47
CA GLY A 286 7.92 -21.98 2.79
C GLY A 286 7.90 -22.90 1.57
N MET A 287 7.41 -22.42 0.43
CA MET A 287 7.45 -23.18 -0.83
C MET A 287 8.89 -23.43 -1.32
N GLY A 288 9.78 -22.45 -1.17
CA GLY A 288 11.20 -22.57 -1.49
C GLY A 288 11.88 -23.65 -0.66
N VAL A 289 11.72 -23.60 0.66
CA VAL A 289 12.27 -24.58 1.62
C VAL A 289 11.73 -25.98 1.36
N ALA A 290 10.41 -26.14 1.21
CA ALA A 290 9.80 -27.43 0.87
C ALA A 290 10.31 -27.97 -0.48
N GLY A 291 10.61 -27.07 -1.41
CA GLY A 291 11.20 -27.39 -2.70
C GLY A 291 12.68 -27.79 -2.64
N MET A 292 13.44 -27.36 -1.62
CA MET A 292 14.85 -27.74 -1.40
C MET A 292 14.97 -29.16 -0.84
N GLY A 293 14.02 -29.61 -0.02
CA GLY A 293 14.03 -30.93 0.60
C GLY A 293 13.71 -32.10 -0.35
N LYS A 294 13.14 -31.83 -1.53
CA LYS A 294 12.87 -32.86 -2.55
C LYS A 294 14.13 -33.09 -3.40
N ARG A 295 14.78 -34.26 -3.25
CA ARG A 295 15.89 -34.69 -4.12
C ARG A 295 15.44 -34.68 -5.58
N ASP A 296 16.28 -34.13 -6.46
CA ASP A 296 16.04 -34.09 -7.90
C ASP A 296 16.05 -35.53 -8.46
N PRO A 297 14.93 -36.04 -9.02
CA PRO A 297 14.85 -37.39 -9.55
C PRO A 297 15.90 -37.68 -10.65
N ARG A 298 16.40 -36.63 -11.32
CA ARG A 298 17.41 -36.74 -12.38
C ARG A 298 18.81 -37.08 -11.86
N LEU A 299 19.09 -36.79 -10.59
CA LEU A 299 20.36 -37.18 -9.95
C LEU A 299 20.32 -38.64 -9.46
N SER A 300 19.13 -39.21 -9.23
CA SER A 300 18.98 -40.63 -8.86
C SER A 300 19.06 -41.59 -10.06
N SER A 301 18.71 -41.15 -11.27
CA SER A 301 18.76 -42.01 -12.48
C SER A 301 20.17 -42.22 -13.03
N VAL A 302 21.11 -41.32 -12.73
CA VAL A 302 22.52 -41.44 -13.16
C VAL A 302 23.26 -42.53 -12.36
N ASN A 303 22.83 -42.82 -11.13
CA ASN A 303 23.46 -43.86 -10.30
C ASN A 303 22.89 -45.27 -10.52
N GLN A 304 21.78 -45.43 -11.25
CA GLN A 304 21.19 -46.76 -11.53
C GLN A 304 21.59 -47.34 -12.90
N THR A 305 22.29 -46.58 -13.74
CA THR A 305 22.76 -47.04 -15.05
C THR A 305 24.23 -47.46 -15.07
N GLN A 306 24.87 -47.57 -13.89
CA GLN A 306 26.26 -48.03 -13.73
C GLN A 306 26.41 -49.33 -12.93
N SER A 307 25.33 -50.11 -12.74
CA SER A 307 25.38 -51.44 -12.11
C SER A 307 24.95 -52.53 -13.07
#